data_AF-A0A1I5UEF2-F1
#
_entry.id   AF-A0A1I5UEF2-F1
#
_cell.length_a   1.000
_cell.length_b   1.000
_cell.length_c   1.000
_cell.angle_alpha   90.00
_cell.angle_beta   90.00
_cell.angle_gamma   90.00
#
_symmetry.space_group_name_H-M   'P 1'
#
loop_
_entity.id
_entity.type
_entity.pdbx_description
1 polymer ?
#
loop_
_entity_poly.entity_id
_entity_poly.type
_entity_poly.pdbx_seq_one_letter_code
_entity_poly.pdbx_strand_id
1 'polypeptide(L)'
;MPIPDDELGLMVRRHAVRHTPPAALAGRIAQALRSEAGATTVAAPAVPVRNRRGWWQGLVGFGAGAATAWGLALVLLAVPMAPQDALGEAVTANHVRSLMASHLADVASTDQHTVKPWFAGKLDFSPPVVDLAAEGFALTGGRLDYLDGRTVAALVYRSGPHVINLFVWPTADAKAQAPAFSARQGYQLAHWAQGGMQAWAVSDLNAAELQNFATLLRERTAPHATRP
;
A
#
# COMPACT_ATOMS: atom_id res chain seq x y z
N MET A 1 47.47 -39.16 5.14
CA MET A 1 47.85 -38.46 6.37
C MET A 1 48.40 -37.10 5.96
N PRO A 2 47.73 -35.97 6.23
CA PRO A 2 48.21 -34.65 5.82
C PRO A 2 49.41 -34.23 6.67
N ILE A 3 50.50 -33.79 6.02
CA ILE A 3 51.71 -33.31 6.69
C ILE A 3 51.42 -31.90 7.23
N PRO A 4 51.64 -31.61 8.52
CA PRO A 4 51.36 -30.30 9.10
C PRO A 4 52.34 -29.23 8.56
N ASP A 5 51.86 -28.00 8.37
CA ASP A 5 52.57 -26.90 7.67
C ASP A 5 53.88 -26.46 8.34
N ASP A 6 54.05 -26.76 9.63
CA ASP A 6 55.26 -26.53 10.42
C ASP A 6 56.41 -27.48 10.04
N GLU A 7 56.10 -28.73 9.69
CA GLU A 7 57.06 -29.71 9.18
C GLU A 7 57.58 -29.33 7.78
N LEU A 8 56.70 -28.78 6.92
CA LEU A 8 57.04 -28.27 5.60
C LEU A 8 58.06 -27.13 5.67
N GLY A 9 57.85 -26.16 6.57
CA GLY A 9 58.76 -25.04 6.77
C GLY A 9 60.15 -25.47 7.26
N LEU A 10 60.21 -26.47 8.14
CA LEU A 10 61.47 -27.04 8.63
C LEU A 10 62.21 -27.85 7.55
N MET A 11 61.49 -28.61 6.72
CA MET A 11 62.08 -29.36 5.61
C MET A 11 62.70 -28.44 4.56
N VAL A 12 62.00 -27.37 4.17
CA VAL A 12 62.53 -26.36 3.23
C VAL A 12 63.80 -25.72 3.78
N ARG A 13 63.83 -25.36 5.07
CA ARG A 13 65.04 -24.76 5.67
C ARG A 13 66.21 -25.74 5.77
N ARG A 14 65.94 -27.03 5.92
CA ARG A 14 66.96 -28.08 6.06
C ARG A 14 67.52 -28.54 4.71
N HIS A 15 66.72 -28.48 3.64
CA HIS A 15 67.08 -28.95 2.30
C HIS A 15 67.29 -27.81 1.28
N ALA A 16 67.07 -26.55 1.65
CA ALA A 16 67.35 -25.43 0.78
C ALA A 16 68.86 -25.28 0.57
N VAL A 17 69.30 -25.50 -0.68
CA VAL A 17 70.63 -25.16 -1.14
C VAL A 17 70.80 -23.64 -1.04
N ARG A 18 71.63 -23.20 -0.11
CA ARG A 18 71.96 -21.78 0.05
C ARG A 18 73.03 -21.41 -0.97
N HIS A 19 72.66 -20.59 -1.95
CA HIS A 19 73.62 -20.00 -2.85
C HIS A 19 74.27 -18.78 -2.21
N THR A 20 75.59 -18.80 -2.08
CA THR A 20 76.37 -17.62 -1.69
C THR A 20 76.25 -16.60 -2.82
N PRO A 21 75.71 -15.39 -2.56
CA PRO A 21 75.60 -14.39 -3.61
C PRO A 21 77.00 -14.01 -4.11
N PRO A 22 77.20 -13.86 -5.44
CA PRO A 22 78.49 -13.47 -5.98
C PRO A 22 78.90 -12.09 -5.45
N ALA A 23 80.19 -11.90 -5.15
CA ALA A 23 80.73 -10.69 -4.50
C ALA A 23 80.37 -9.37 -5.20
N ALA A 24 80.10 -9.42 -6.52
CA ALA A 24 79.68 -8.27 -7.32
C ALA A 24 78.21 -7.86 -7.14
N LEU A 25 77.35 -8.70 -6.53
CA LEU A 25 75.92 -8.44 -6.37
C LEU A 25 75.67 -7.23 -5.46
N ALA A 26 76.35 -7.17 -4.31
CA ALA A 26 76.20 -6.07 -3.36
C ALA A 26 76.60 -4.72 -3.99
N GLY A 27 77.67 -4.73 -4.80
CA GLY A 27 78.09 -3.56 -5.57
C GLY A 27 77.03 -3.10 -6.56
N ARG A 28 76.43 -4.04 -7.31
CA ARG A 28 75.35 -3.73 -8.28
C ARG A 28 74.08 -3.21 -7.60
N ILE A 29 73.71 -3.74 -6.43
CA ILE A 29 72.56 -3.24 -5.66
C ILE A 29 72.83 -1.82 -5.14
N ALA A 30 74.01 -1.57 -4.58
CA ALA A 30 74.39 -0.24 -4.12
C ALA A 30 74.43 0.78 -5.27
N GLN A 31 74.85 0.34 -6.46
CA GLN A 31 74.89 1.18 -7.65
C GLN A 31 73.49 1.43 -8.23
N ALA A 32 72.60 0.42 -8.21
CA ALA A 32 71.20 0.56 -8.61
C ALA A 32 70.44 1.55 -7.71
N LEU A 33 70.63 1.46 -6.38
CA LEU A 33 70.05 2.38 -5.41
C LEU A 33 70.56 3.82 -5.62
N ARG A 34 71.84 3.98 -5.97
CA ARG A 34 72.44 5.30 -6.24
C ARG A 34 71.97 5.88 -7.58
N SER A 35 71.70 5.05 -8.59
CA SER A 35 71.07 5.49 -9.83
C SER A 35 69.60 5.87 -9.66
N GLU A 36 68.87 5.20 -8.75
CA GLU A 36 67.52 5.64 -8.35
C GLU A 36 67.56 6.97 -7.58
N ALA A 37 68.51 7.13 -6.67
CA ALA A 37 68.67 8.34 -5.87
C ALA A 37 69.20 9.54 -6.67
N GLY A 38 70.03 9.31 -7.70
CA GLY A 38 70.64 10.35 -8.53
C GLY A 38 69.84 10.74 -9.78
N ALA A 39 68.83 9.96 -10.18
CA ALA A 39 67.95 10.28 -11.31
C ALA A 39 66.73 11.14 -10.92
N THR A 40 66.60 11.52 -9.64
CA THR A 40 65.52 12.40 -9.16
C THR A 40 66.04 13.82 -8.88
N THR A 41 66.68 14.41 -9.89
CA THR A 41 66.85 15.89 -9.98
C THR A 41 66.52 16.34 -11.39
N VAL A 42 65.30 16.00 -11.82
CA VAL A 42 64.61 16.67 -12.93
C VAL A 42 63.56 17.56 -12.28
N ALA A 43 63.54 18.83 -12.66
CA ALA A 43 62.52 19.80 -12.26
C ALA A 43 61.13 19.15 -12.39
N ALA A 44 60.43 19.06 -11.26
CA ALA A 44 59.14 18.39 -11.18
C ALA A 44 58.11 19.09 -12.09
N PRO A 45 57.44 18.40 -13.03
CA PRO A 45 56.14 18.88 -13.48
C PRO A 45 55.21 18.82 -12.27
N ALA A 46 54.47 19.91 -12.02
CA ALA A 46 53.46 19.95 -10.97
C ALA A 46 52.37 18.91 -11.30
N VAL A 47 52.49 17.72 -10.70
CA VAL A 47 51.45 16.70 -10.73
C VAL A 47 50.32 17.21 -9.83
N PRO A 48 49.08 17.40 -10.32
CA PRO A 48 47.99 17.78 -9.44
C PRO A 48 47.82 16.64 -8.44
N VAL A 49 48.07 16.93 -7.15
CA VAL A 49 47.74 16.03 -6.06
C VAL A 49 46.24 15.87 -6.08
N ARG A 50 45.75 14.80 -6.72
CA ARG A 50 44.32 14.50 -6.77
C ARG A 50 43.87 14.29 -5.34
N ASN A 51 43.12 15.27 -4.87
CA ASN A 51 42.66 15.39 -3.50
C ASN A 51 41.90 14.13 -3.08
N ARG A 52 42.54 13.28 -2.26
CA ARG A 52 41.90 12.15 -1.54
C ARG A 52 40.86 12.62 -0.51
N ARG A 53 40.40 13.87 -0.55
CA ARG A 53 39.25 14.37 0.20
C ARG A 53 37.93 14.27 -0.60
N GLY A 54 37.99 14.14 -1.93
CA GLY A 54 36.80 14.05 -2.78
C GLY A 54 36.08 12.68 -2.75
N TRP A 55 36.81 11.58 -2.53
CA TRP A 55 36.20 10.24 -2.43
C TRP A 55 35.44 9.99 -1.12
N TRP A 56 35.82 10.66 -0.02
CA TRP A 56 35.05 10.61 1.23
C TRP A 56 33.80 11.49 1.18
N GLN A 57 33.81 12.57 0.39
CA GLN A 57 32.61 13.40 0.18
C GLN A 57 31.56 12.69 -0.69
N GLY A 58 31.99 11.81 -1.61
CA GLY A 58 31.06 10.93 -2.36
C GLY A 58 30.38 9.86 -1.49
N LEU A 59 31.09 9.29 -0.52
CA LEU A 59 30.54 8.31 0.43
C LEU A 59 29.55 8.93 1.43
N VAL A 60 29.81 10.16 1.89
CA VAL A 60 28.87 10.88 2.77
C VAL A 60 27.58 11.26 2.01
N GLY A 61 27.69 11.65 0.73
CA GLY A 61 26.52 11.91 -0.12
C GLY A 61 25.68 10.66 -0.41
N PHE A 62 26.33 9.51 -0.65
CA PHE A 62 25.63 8.23 -0.88
C PHE A 62 24.99 7.68 0.40
N GLY A 63 25.66 7.79 1.55
CA GLY A 63 25.11 7.40 2.85
C GLY A 63 23.92 8.29 3.28
N ALA A 64 24.01 9.60 3.06
CA ALA A 64 22.92 10.53 3.34
C ALA A 64 21.72 10.32 2.39
N GLY A 65 21.96 10.01 1.11
CA GLY A 65 20.91 9.66 0.15
C GLY A 65 20.23 8.32 0.45
N ALA A 66 21.01 7.30 0.82
CA ALA A 66 20.47 6.00 1.20
C ALA A 66 19.65 6.09 2.50
N ALA A 67 20.14 6.82 3.51
CA ALA A 67 19.42 7.00 4.78
C ALA A 67 18.12 7.81 4.61
N THR A 68 18.11 8.84 3.75
CA THR A 68 16.88 9.60 3.46
C THR A 68 15.89 8.79 2.63
N ALA A 69 16.34 8.03 1.63
CA ALA A 69 15.49 7.12 0.87
C ALA A 69 14.91 6.01 1.75
N TRP A 70 15.70 5.43 2.66
CA TRP A 70 15.24 4.41 3.60
C TRP A 70 14.29 4.99 4.65
N GLY A 71 14.59 6.19 5.16
CA GLY A 71 13.70 6.92 6.07
C GLY A 71 12.36 7.26 5.41
N LEU A 72 12.37 7.71 4.16
CA LEU A 72 11.16 7.99 3.39
C LEU A 72 10.39 6.71 3.07
N ALA A 73 11.07 5.63 2.69
CA ALA A 73 10.45 4.33 2.48
C ALA A 73 9.80 3.81 3.77
N LEU A 74 10.47 3.91 4.92
CA LEU A 74 9.89 3.53 6.21
C LEU A 74 8.68 4.39 6.57
N VAL A 75 8.73 5.70 6.33
CA VAL A 75 7.56 6.56 6.52
C VAL A 75 6.41 6.15 5.60
N LEU A 76 6.66 5.93 4.30
CA LEU A 76 5.64 5.52 3.33
C LEU A 76 5.05 4.12 3.63
N LEU A 77 5.86 3.18 4.10
CA LEU A 77 5.37 1.86 4.54
C LEU A 77 4.67 1.91 5.91
N ALA A 78 5.03 2.87 6.77
CA ALA A 78 4.44 3.03 8.10
C ALA A 78 3.22 3.95 8.12
N VAL A 79 2.93 4.70 7.05
CA VAL A 79 1.67 5.44 6.93
C VAL A 79 0.55 4.41 6.69
N PRO A 80 -0.33 4.16 7.66
CA PRO A 80 -1.48 3.31 7.42
C PRO A 80 -2.34 3.98 6.33
N MET A 81 -2.79 3.21 5.32
CA MET A 81 -3.86 3.69 4.46
C MET A 81 -5.01 4.14 5.36
N ALA A 82 -5.58 5.32 5.06
CA ALA A 82 -6.74 5.78 5.82
C ALA A 82 -7.80 4.67 5.76
N PRO A 83 -8.39 4.24 6.90
CA PRO A 83 -9.35 3.14 6.90
C PRO A 83 -10.49 3.32 5.88
N GLN A 84 -10.84 4.57 5.57
CA GLN A 84 -11.83 4.93 4.55
C GLN A 84 -11.38 4.59 3.12
N ASP A 85 -10.09 4.72 2.81
CA ASP A 85 -9.55 4.36 1.49
C ASP A 85 -9.57 2.85 1.26
N ALA A 86 -9.26 2.06 2.28
CA ALA A 86 -9.36 0.60 2.20
C ALA A 86 -10.82 0.15 2.06
N LEU A 87 -11.74 0.75 2.82
CA LEU A 87 -13.17 0.47 2.71
C LEU A 87 -13.74 0.85 1.35
N GLY A 88 -13.35 2.00 0.78
CA GLY A 88 -13.74 2.38 -0.57
C GLY A 88 -13.27 1.37 -1.62
N GLU A 89 -12.12 0.73 -1.42
CA GLU A 89 -11.63 -0.34 -2.29
C GLU A 89 -12.50 -1.58 -2.20
N ALA A 90 -12.75 -2.04 -0.97
CA ALA A 90 -13.56 -3.23 -0.71
C ALA A 90 -15.00 -3.07 -1.24
N VAL A 91 -15.60 -1.89 -1.03
CA VAL A 91 -16.93 -1.54 -1.54
C VAL A 91 -16.96 -1.57 -3.07
N THR A 92 -15.96 -0.97 -3.73
CA THR A 92 -15.86 -0.99 -5.20
C THR A 92 -15.66 -2.41 -5.72
N ALA A 93 -14.78 -3.20 -5.09
CA ALA A 93 -14.51 -4.57 -5.48
C ALA A 93 -15.75 -5.47 -5.34
N ASN A 94 -16.51 -5.35 -4.24
CA ASN A 94 -17.75 -6.09 -4.06
C ASN A 94 -18.83 -5.66 -5.06
N HIS A 95 -18.91 -4.37 -5.37
CA HIS A 95 -19.80 -3.87 -6.42
C HIS A 95 -19.48 -4.53 -7.77
N VAL A 96 -18.23 -4.45 -8.22
CA VAL A 96 -17.79 -5.08 -9.48
C VAL A 96 -18.04 -6.59 -9.47
N ARG A 97 -17.73 -7.29 -8.38
CA ARG A 97 -17.98 -8.73 -8.24
C ARG A 97 -19.47 -9.07 -8.44
N SER A 98 -20.37 -8.30 -7.84
CA SER A 98 -21.82 -8.52 -7.97
C SER A 98 -22.31 -8.35 -9.41
N LEU A 99 -21.71 -7.40 -10.17
CA LEU A 99 -22.01 -7.21 -11.58
C LEU A 99 -21.49 -8.37 -12.44
N MET A 100 -20.25 -8.83 -12.19
CA MET A 100 -19.62 -9.91 -12.97
C MET A 100 -20.34 -11.25 -12.80
N ALA A 101 -20.73 -11.60 -11.58
CA ALA A 101 -21.38 -12.87 -11.29
C ALA A 101 -22.86 -12.92 -11.72
N SER A 102 -23.43 -11.80 -12.22
CA SER A 102 -24.88 -11.61 -12.37
C SER A 102 -25.67 -11.93 -11.08
N HIS A 103 -24.99 -11.91 -9.94
CA HIS A 103 -25.53 -12.26 -8.63
C HIS A 103 -25.70 -10.97 -7.82
N LEU A 104 -26.66 -10.16 -8.28
CA LEU A 104 -26.92 -8.85 -7.70
C LEU A 104 -27.55 -8.99 -6.31
N ALA A 105 -28.51 -9.90 -6.17
CA ALA A 105 -29.29 -10.08 -4.96
C ALA A 105 -29.51 -11.58 -4.69
N ASP A 106 -29.43 -11.97 -3.42
CA ASP A 106 -29.85 -13.30 -2.96
C ASP A 106 -31.38 -13.36 -2.82
N VAL A 107 -32.01 -12.21 -2.55
CA VAL A 107 -33.47 -12.03 -2.57
C VAL A 107 -33.81 -10.92 -3.59
N ALA A 108 -34.32 -11.33 -4.75
CA ALA A 108 -34.79 -10.42 -5.78
C ALA A 108 -36.25 -10.01 -5.49
N SER A 109 -36.45 -8.86 -4.86
CA SER A 109 -37.77 -8.29 -4.62
C SER A 109 -37.71 -6.77 -4.60
N THR A 110 -38.72 -6.15 -5.21
CA THR A 110 -38.93 -4.70 -5.16
C THR A 110 -39.65 -4.27 -3.89
N ASP A 111 -40.19 -5.22 -3.12
CA ASP A 111 -40.96 -4.98 -1.91
C ASP A 111 -40.07 -5.08 -0.67
N GLN A 112 -39.97 -3.97 0.08
CA GLN A 112 -39.28 -3.90 1.36
C GLN A 112 -39.80 -4.92 2.39
N HIS A 113 -41.09 -5.31 2.32
CA HIS A 113 -41.70 -6.27 3.23
C HIS A 113 -41.32 -7.72 2.90
N THR A 114 -40.68 -7.96 1.75
CA THR A 114 -40.00 -9.22 1.44
C THR A 114 -38.53 -9.19 1.86
N VAL A 115 -37.85 -8.06 1.61
CA VAL A 115 -36.40 -7.94 1.83
C VAL A 115 -36.05 -7.85 3.32
N LYS A 116 -36.79 -7.07 4.13
CA LYS A 116 -36.49 -6.91 5.57
C LYS A 116 -36.57 -8.25 6.33
N PRO A 117 -37.64 -9.06 6.21
CA PRO A 117 -37.70 -10.34 6.89
C PRO A 117 -36.66 -11.35 6.37
N TRP A 118 -36.26 -11.25 5.10
CA TRP A 118 -35.22 -12.13 4.55
C TRP A 118 -33.86 -11.94 5.24
N PHE A 119 -33.54 -10.71 5.68
CA PHE A 119 -32.34 -10.43 6.48
C PHE A 119 -32.45 -10.91 7.93
N ALA A 120 -33.67 -11.07 8.45
CA ALA A 120 -33.87 -11.55 9.82
C ALA A 120 -33.28 -12.95 10.01
N GLY A 121 -32.39 -13.09 11.00
CA GLY A 121 -31.68 -14.34 11.27
C GLY A 121 -30.43 -14.58 10.42
N LYS A 122 -30.16 -13.75 9.40
CA LYS A 122 -28.88 -13.73 8.67
C LYS A 122 -27.93 -12.65 9.18
N LEU A 123 -28.51 -11.54 9.64
CA LEU A 123 -27.81 -10.43 10.29
C LEU A 123 -28.29 -10.32 11.74
N ASP A 124 -27.39 -9.85 12.60
CA ASP A 124 -27.66 -9.45 13.98
C ASP A 124 -28.28 -8.03 14.08
N PHE A 125 -28.53 -7.40 12.93
CA PHE A 125 -29.19 -6.10 12.81
C PHE A 125 -30.21 -6.10 11.65
N SER A 126 -31.11 -5.11 11.66
CA SER A 126 -32.06 -4.90 10.55
C SER A 126 -31.65 -3.69 9.71
N PRO A 127 -31.27 -3.87 8.43
CA PRO A 127 -30.91 -2.75 7.57
C PRO A 127 -32.13 -1.85 7.28
N PRO A 128 -31.94 -0.53 7.15
CA PRO A 128 -33.01 0.37 6.76
C PRO A 128 -33.31 0.21 5.26
N VAL A 129 -34.32 -0.59 4.93
CA VAL A 129 -34.83 -0.71 3.56
C VAL A 129 -35.93 0.34 3.35
N VAL A 130 -35.73 1.20 2.36
CA VAL A 130 -36.64 2.29 1.97
C VAL A 130 -37.05 2.09 0.52
N ASP A 131 -38.34 2.28 0.22
CA ASP A 131 -38.82 2.40 -1.14
C ASP A 131 -38.58 3.82 -1.67
N LEU A 132 -37.80 3.91 -2.75
CA LEU A 132 -37.47 5.14 -3.47
C LEU A 132 -37.87 5.02 -4.96
N ALA A 133 -38.76 4.10 -5.31
CA ALA A 133 -39.17 3.87 -6.69
C ALA A 133 -39.86 5.10 -7.31
N ALA A 134 -40.63 5.85 -6.51
CA ALA A 134 -41.29 7.08 -6.95
C ALA A 134 -40.30 8.18 -7.34
N GLU A 135 -39.12 8.18 -6.73
CA GLU A 135 -38.02 9.10 -7.01
C GLU A 135 -37.05 8.59 -8.09
N GLY A 136 -37.36 7.45 -8.72
CA GLY A 136 -36.54 6.87 -9.80
C GLY A 136 -35.42 5.95 -9.32
N PHE A 137 -35.45 5.53 -8.04
CA PHE A 137 -34.49 4.59 -7.44
C PHE A 137 -35.22 3.35 -6.93
N ALA A 138 -35.62 2.47 -7.84
CA ALA A 138 -36.37 1.27 -7.47
C ALA A 138 -35.48 0.27 -6.72
N LEU A 139 -35.95 -0.20 -5.57
CA LEU A 139 -35.35 -1.36 -4.91
C LEU A 139 -35.53 -2.58 -5.81
N THR A 140 -34.50 -3.41 -5.94
CA THR A 140 -34.53 -4.65 -6.73
C THR A 140 -34.16 -5.89 -5.93
N GLY A 141 -33.66 -5.71 -4.70
CA GLY A 141 -33.41 -6.81 -3.79
C GLY A 141 -32.38 -6.49 -2.74
N GLY A 142 -31.90 -7.55 -2.11
CA GLY A 142 -30.78 -7.50 -1.17
C GLY A 142 -29.97 -8.78 -1.20
N ARG A 143 -28.75 -8.70 -0.67
CA ARG A 143 -27.87 -9.84 -0.43
C ARG A 143 -27.10 -9.67 0.87
N LEU A 144 -26.62 -10.79 1.38
CA LEU A 144 -25.60 -10.79 2.43
C LEU A 144 -24.23 -10.63 1.76
N ASP A 145 -23.42 -9.70 2.26
CA ASP A 145 -22.06 -9.50 1.73
C ASP A 145 -21.05 -9.44 2.87
N TYR A 146 -19.77 -9.50 2.52
CA TYR A 146 -18.66 -9.40 3.46
C TYR A 146 -17.74 -8.25 3.05
N LEU A 147 -17.54 -7.29 3.96
CA LEU A 147 -16.63 -6.17 3.78
C LEU A 147 -15.65 -6.14 4.96
N ASP A 148 -14.35 -6.15 4.69
CA ASP A 148 -13.33 -5.94 5.73
C ASP A 148 -13.55 -6.83 6.98
N GLY A 149 -13.78 -8.14 6.76
CA GLY A 149 -13.98 -9.12 7.82
C GLY A 149 -15.32 -9.06 8.56
N ARG A 150 -16.26 -8.20 8.15
CA ARG A 150 -17.60 -8.10 8.76
C ARG A 150 -18.71 -8.44 7.78
N THR A 151 -19.78 -9.03 8.31
CA THR A 151 -21.02 -9.26 7.56
C THR A 151 -21.76 -7.94 7.39
N VAL A 152 -22.20 -7.64 6.17
CA VAL A 152 -22.94 -6.42 5.84
C VAL A 152 -24.20 -6.76 5.05
N ALA A 153 -25.20 -5.90 5.15
CA ALA A 153 -26.33 -5.94 4.22
C ALA A 153 -25.95 -5.16 2.95
N ALA A 154 -26.13 -5.76 1.78
CA ALA A 154 -26.05 -5.05 0.51
C ALA A 154 -27.45 -4.98 -0.10
N LEU A 155 -28.00 -3.77 -0.18
CA LEU A 155 -29.27 -3.47 -0.83
C LEU A 155 -28.99 -3.05 -2.27
N VAL A 156 -29.81 -3.53 -3.21
CA VAL A 156 -29.63 -3.26 -4.63
C VAL A 156 -30.75 -2.36 -5.12
N TYR A 157 -30.39 -1.15 -5.52
CA TYR A 157 -31.27 -0.19 -6.15
C TYR A 157 -30.94 -0.06 -7.63
N ARG A 158 -31.89 0.43 -8.43
CA ARG A 158 -31.68 0.76 -9.83
C ARG A 158 -32.19 2.15 -10.15
N SER A 159 -31.42 2.86 -10.99
CA SER A 159 -31.88 4.07 -11.68
C SER A 159 -31.72 3.84 -13.19
N GLY A 160 -32.84 3.56 -13.86
CA GLY A 160 -32.82 3.08 -15.24
C GLY A 160 -31.95 1.82 -15.40
N PRO A 161 -30.94 1.82 -16.29
CA PRO A 161 -30.06 0.67 -16.48
C PRO A 161 -28.99 0.52 -15.38
N HIS A 162 -28.73 1.58 -14.61
CA HIS A 162 -27.62 1.65 -13.66
C HIS A 162 -27.95 0.96 -12.34
N VAL A 163 -26.99 0.18 -11.85
CA VAL A 163 -27.10 -0.53 -10.57
C VAL A 163 -26.45 0.31 -9.47
N ILE A 164 -27.14 0.44 -8.35
CA ILE A 164 -26.64 1.10 -7.15
C ILE A 164 -26.58 0.04 -6.06
N ASN A 165 -25.37 -0.30 -5.61
CA ASN A 165 -25.20 -1.14 -4.44
C ASN A 165 -25.05 -0.26 -3.21
N LEU A 166 -25.91 -0.47 -2.22
CA LEU A 166 -25.89 0.19 -0.92
C LEU A 166 -25.50 -0.82 0.15
N PHE A 167 -24.29 -0.68 0.69
CA PHE A 167 -23.79 -1.49 1.79
C PHE A 167 -24.08 -0.79 3.11
N VAL A 168 -24.67 -1.51 4.07
CA VAL A 168 -25.05 -0.98 5.38
C VAL A 168 -24.68 -1.94 6.51
N TRP A 169 -24.14 -1.39 7.59
CA TRP A 169 -23.78 -2.14 8.80
C TRP A 169 -23.78 -1.22 10.04
N PRO A 170 -23.99 -1.76 11.25
CA PRO A 170 -23.89 -0.99 12.48
C PRO A 170 -22.45 -0.60 12.76
N THR A 171 -22.22 0.59 13.30
CA THR A 171 -20.89 0.99 13.78
C THR A 171 -21.00 1.69 15.13
N ALA A 172 -20.17 1.24 16.09
CA ALA A 172 -20.25 1.64 17.49
C ALA A 172 -20.01 3.15 17.71
N ASP A 173 -19.26 3.78 16.80
CA ASP A 173 -18.80 5.18 16.92
C ASP A 173 -19.38 6.11 15.84
N ALA A 174 -20.49 5.72 15.19
CA ALA A 174 -21.15 6.57 14.19
C ALA A 174 -21.81 7.79 14.83
N LYS A 175 -21.02 8.84 15.09
CA LYS A 175 -21.56 10.20 15.08
C LYS A 175 -22.20 10.42 13.72
N ALA A 176 -23.34 11.11 13.69
CA ALA A 176 -23.99 11.47 12.43
C ALA A 176 -22.99 12.24 11.56
N GLN A 177 -22.74 11.72 10.35
CA GLN A 177 -21.83 12.32 9.38
C GLN A 177 -22.60 12.62 8.10
N ALA A 178 -22.33 13.79 7.51
CA ALA A 178 -22.86 14.11 6.20
C ALA A 178 -22.22 13.21 5.12
N PRO A 179 -22.90 12.98 3.98
CA PRO A 179 -22.35 12.28 2.84
C PRO A 179 -21.04 12.89 2.38
N ALA A 180 -20.01 12.08 2.37
CA ALA A 180 -18.78 12.36 1.65
C ALA A 180 -18.83 11.58 0.33
N PHE A 181 -18.38 12.25 -0.74
CA PHE A 181 -18.38 11.71 -2.10
C PHE A 181 -16.96 11.51 -2.58
N SER A 182 -16.73 10.43 -3.29
CA SER A 182 -15.45 10.12 -3.93
C SER A 182 -15.68 9.35 -5.22
N ALA A 183 -14.67 9.30 -6.08
CA ALA A 183 -14.71 8.53 -7.31
C ALA A 183 -13.55 7.53 -7.31
N ARG A 184 -13.82 6.30 -7.75
CA ARG A 184 -12.81 5.23 -7.81
C ARG A 184 -13.12 4.28 -8.95
N GLN A 185 -12.10 3.99 -9.79
CA GLN A 185 -12.21 3.03 -10.91
C GLN A 185 -13.40 3.30 -11.86
N GLY A 186 -13.78 4.57 -12.04
CA GLY A 186 -14.92 4.97 -12.87
C GLY A 186 -16.29 4.90 -12.16
N TYR A 187 -16.34 4.43 -10.92
CA TYR A 187 -17.54 4.43 -10.08
C TYR A 187 -17.56 5.64 -9.16
N GLN A 188 -18.77 6.16 -8.90
CA GLN A 188 -19.03 7.14 -7.87
C GLN A 188 -19.37 6.43 -6.56
N LEU A 189 -18.80 6.92 -5.46
CA LEU A 189 -19.01 6.41 -4.12
C LEU A 189 -19.56 7.54 -3.23
N ALA A 190 -20.51 7.19 -2.39
CA ALA A 190 -21.01 8.05 -1.34
C ALA A 190 -20.99 7.29 -0.02
N HIS A 191 -20.47 7.88 1.05
CA HIS A 191 -20.52 7.26 2.37
C HIS A 191 -20.98 8.24 3.44
N TRP A 192 -21.74 7.75 4.40
CA TRP A 192 -22.24 8.53 5.54
C TRP A 192 -22.51 7.62 6.74
N ALA A 193 -22.79 8.25 7.87
CA ALA A 193 -23.20 7.58 9.08
C ALA A 193 -24.45 8.25 9.66
N GLN A 194 -25.47 7.46 9.98
CA GLN A 194 -26.74 7.95 10.51
C GLN A 194 -27.48 6.86 11.28
N GLY A 195 -28.07 7.21 12.43
CA GLY A 195 -28.88 6.27 13.21
C GLY A 195 -28.12 5.03 13.71
N GLY A 196 -26.82 5.16 14.02
CA GLY A 196 -25.95 4.05 14.43
C GLY A 196 -25.51 3.14 13.28
N MET A 197 -25.90 3.45 12.04
CA MET A 197 -25.54 2.70 10.85
C MET A 197 -24.53 3.47 10.02
N GLN A 198 -23.55 2.76 9.46
CA GLN A 198 -22.70 3.24 8.39
C GLN A 198 -23.27 2.76 7.05
N ALA A 199 -23.23 3.64 6.06
CA ALA A 199 -23.74 3.37 4.72
C ALA A 199 -22.71 3.76 3.68
N TRP A 200 -22.55 2.91 2.68
CA TRP A 200 -21.72 3.12 1.50
C TRP A 200 -22.53 2.79 0.24
N ALA A 201 -22.78 3.79 -0.60
CA ALA A 201 -23.38 3.61 -1.91
C ALA A 201 -22.30 3.66 -2.98
N VAL A 202 -22.42 2.80 -3.99
CA VAL A 202 -21.51 2.76 -5.15
C VAL A 202 -22.27 2.43 -6.42
N SER A 203 -22.01 3.21 -7.46
CA SER A 203 -22.68 3.10 -8.76
C SER A 203 -21.85 3.74 -9.87
N ASP A 204 -22.16 3.41 -11.12
CA ASP A 204 -21.67 4.04 -12.35
C ASP A 204 -22.49 5.29 -12.75
N LEU A 205 -23.45 5.69 -11.92
CA LEU A 205 -24.20 6.95 -12.07
C LEU A 205 -23.28 8.18 -12.08
N ASN A 206 -23.81 9.29 -12.61
CA ASN A 206 -23.15 10.57 -12.45
C ASN A 206 -23.19 11.04 -10.98
N ALA A 207 -22.29 11.97 -10.63
CA ALA A 207 -22.13 12.42 -9.24
C ALA A 207 -23.40 13.08 -8.67
N ALA A 208 -24.17 13.81 -9.49
CA ALA A 208 -25.38 14.50 -9.05
C ALA A 208 -26.52 13.52 -8.73
N GLU A 209 -26.68 12.47 -9.54
CA GLU A 209 -27.68 11.42 -9.31
C GLU A 209 -27.37 10.61 -8.05
N LEU A 210 -26.10 10.23 -7.85
CA LEU A 210 -25.69 9.52 -6.62
C LEU A 210 -25.87 10.41 -5.38
N GLN A 211 -25.58 11.70 -5.49
CA GLN A 211 -25.82 12.67 -4.42
C GLN A 211 -27.32 12.79 -4.10
N ASN A 212 -28.18 12.83 -5.11
CA ASN A 212 -29.63 12.84 -4.92
C ASN A 212 -30.11 11.56 -4.21
N PHE A 213 -29.66 10.39 -4.66
CA PHE A 213 -29.96 9.11 -4.03
C PHE A 213 -29.56 9.09 -2.54
N ALA A 214 -28.32 9.47 -2.23
CA ALA A 214 -27.81 9.50 -0.86
C ALA A 214 -28.60 10.49 0.03
N THR A 215 -29.04 11.62 -0.54
CA THR A 215 -29.84 12.62 0.18
C THR A 215 -31.23 12.08 0.52
N LEU A 216 -31.97 11.58 -0.49
CA LEU A 216 -33.30 11.01 -0.31
C LEU A 216 -33.30 9.85 0.68
N LEU A 217 -32.34 8.94 0.54
CA LEU A 217 -32.20 7.81 1.45
C LEU A 217 -31.95 8.26 2.89
N ARG A 218 -31.10 9.27 3.10
CA ARG A 218 -30.86 9.83 4.44
C ARG A 218 -32.09 10.51 5.03
N GLU A 219 -32.83 11.26 4.24
CA GLU A 219 -34.06 11.91 4.70
C GLU A 219 -35.11 10.88 5.12
N ARG A 220 -35.29 9.82 4.34
CA ARG A 220 -36.26 8.74 4.63
C ARG A 220 -35.83 7.82 5.77
N THR A 221 -34.53 7.74 6.06
CA THR A 221 -33.97 6.95 7.18
C THR A 221 -33.65 7.79 8.41
N ALA A 222 -33.96 9.09 8.39
CA ALA A 222 -33.81 9.94 9.56
C ALA A 222 -34.69 9.39 10.69
N PRO A 223 -34.14 9.16 11.90
CA PRO A 223 -34.98 8.84 13.04
C PRO A 223 -36.00 9.97 13.19
N HIS A 224 -37.29 9.63 13.34
CA HIS A 224 -38.31 10.61 13.66
C HIS A 224 -37.88 11.35 14.92
N ALA A 225 -37.55 12.63 14.77
CA ALA A 225 -37.43 13.52 15.92
C ALA A 225 -38.84 13.58 16.53
N THR A 226 -39.04 12.89 17.66
CA THR A 226 -40.16 13.17 18.55
C THR A 226 -40.12 14.66 18.85
N ARG A 227 -40.98 15.43 18.18
CA ARG A 227 -41.25 16.81 18.58
C ARG A 227 -41.85 16.76 20.00
N PRO A 228 -41.35 17.62 20.92
CA PRO A 228 -41.98 17.79 22.22
C PRO A 228 -43.41 18.34 22.10
#